data_AF-A0A5J4YE68-F1
#
_entry.id   AF-A0A5J4YE68-F1
#
_cell.length_a   1.000
_cell.length_b   1.000
_cell.length_c   1.000
_cell.angle_alpha   90.00
_cell.angle_beta   90.00
_cell.angle_gamma   90.00
#
_symmetry.space_group_name_H-M   'P 1'
#
loop_
_entity.id
_entity.type
_entity.pdbx_description
1 polymer ?
#
loop_
_entity_poly.entity_id
_entity_poly.type
_entity_poly.pdbx_seq_one_letter_code
_entity_poly.pdbx_strand_id
1 'polypeptide(L)'
;MSQTLPKVALVALLLAVAGTVFYVFGVQHISVKDIAASLDELVRSYGPLGPVIFVAAYVTATLVLIPSTALTLAAGYLFGPGFGTVVVSLAATLGASLAFLISRYLAQPYAKAKLQAYPRLKSIEEQVSAEGIKVVLLLRLAPLIPFTILNYALGVTEIAFVPYVAATWLGKLPGIFSSVYLGSTGRSIDAATSTGGIDKVSFALNAVGVVASIMQQRLQRVSRQAGMPAQAATSTIKAPADGNFYKYGLKPVLGEGIMEATLKRLGTVDIKEMDKSNFVKPKSVMYELDGKRRRWDMISSHSSVGVIIYHTELDALIVVRQFRPPGLEPLASATAAGLPCLPSPSPQSTPPPPTPSSLFGRDLLSMNQTLDARKQVKEECGFEVATEKLQWVTQYVSAVGTGGSRHDMYYAEVDESMRVGKGGGLENTGERIEVLALPLDESKGFTEDPSYPKSAGLLFGLMWLRAYIAAKKQLPAKHVV
;
A
#
# COMPACT_ATOMS: atom_id res chain seq x y z
N MET A 1 3.41 34.58 22.78
CA MET A 1 4.05 33.37 22.19
C MET A 1 4.04 33.35 20.65
N SER A 2 3.94 34.48 19.91
CA SER A 2 3.86 34.45 18.43
C SER A 2 5.16 34.79 17.66
N GLN A 3 6.26 35.16 18.33
CA GLN A 3 7.47 35.62 17.64
C GLN A 3 8.53 34.54 17.34
N THR A 4 8.41 33.32 17.88
CA THR A 4 9.38 32.22 17.67
C THR A 4 9.02 31.32 16.49
N LEU A 5 7.73 31.23 16.13
CA LEU A 5 7.19 30.46 15.01
C LEU A 5 7.84 30.78 13.64
N PRO A 6 8.02 32.05 13.24
CA PRO A 6 8.61 32.37 11.94
C PRO A 6 10.11 32.03 11.90
N LYS A 7 10.82 32.06 13.03
CA LYS A 7 12.27 31.81 13.07
C LYS A 7 12.59 30.32 12.91
N VAL A 8 11.82 29.44 13.54
CA VAL A 8 12.02 27.98 13.41
C VAL A 8 11.62 27.48 12.02
N ALA A 9 10.51 27.97 11.48
CA ALA A 9 10.08 27.66 10.11
C ALA A 9 11.10 28.19 9.08
N LEU A 10 11.65 29.38 9.30
CA LEU A 10 12.69 29.96 8.45
C LEU A 10 13.99 29.16 8.50
N VAL A 11 14.44 28.74 9.69
CA VAL A 11 15.65 27.91 9.83
C VAL A 11 15.46 26.54 9.18
N ALA A 12 14.30 25.89 9.37
CA ALA A 12 13.99 24.61 8.73
C ALA A 12 13.90 24.74 7.20
N LEU A 13 13.31 25.83 6.71
CA LEU A 13 13.23 26.14 5.28
C LEU A 13 14.62 26.44 4.70
N LEU A 14 15.45 27.21 5.39
CA LEU A 14 16.82 27.52 4.97
C LEU A 14 17.70 26.26 4.94
N LEU A 15 17.57 25.36 5.92
CA LEU A 15 18.27 24.08 5.93
C LEU A 15 17.78 23.14 4.82
N ALA A 16 16.47 23.10 4.56
CA ALA A 16 15.91 22.33 3.46
C ALA A 16 16.35 22.89 2.09
N VAL A 17 16.35 24.21 1.91
CA VAL A 17 16.80 24.87 0.68
C VAL A 17 18.30 24.68 0.49
N ALA A 18 19.12 24.88 1.52
CA ALA A 18 20.56 24.64 1.46
C ALA A 18 20.89 23.16 1.15
N GLY A 19 20.19 22.21 1.78
CA GLY A 19 20.31 20.78 1.50
C GLY A 19 19.87 20.41 0.09
N THR A 20 18.81 21.05 -0.43
CA THR A 20 18.30 20.83 -1.80
C THR A 20 19.24 21.43 -2.85
N VAL A 21 19.77 22.63 -2.62
CA VAL A 21 20.76 23.27 -3.49
C VAL A 21 22.06 22.45 -3.51
N PHE A 22 22.55 21.98 -2.35
CA PHE A 22 23.70 21.08 -2.28
C PHE A 22 23.47 19.74 -3.00
N TYR A 23 22.27 19.16 -2.87
CA TYR A 23 21.91 17.90 -3.54
C TYR A 23 21.83 18.06 -5.07
N VAL A 24 21.19 19.13 -5.56
CA VAL A 24 20.96 19.38 -6.99
C VAL A 24 22.25 19.81 -7.69
N PHE A 25 23.07 20.68 -7.07
CA PHE A 25 24.26 21.24 -7.71
C PHE A 25 25.58 20.57 -7.30
N GLY A 26 25.65 19.91 -6.14
CA GLY A 26 26.89 19.31 -5.63
C GLY A 26 27.01 17.81 -5.89
N VAL A 27 25.95 17.01 -5.71
CA VAL A 27 26.07 15.54 -5.70
C VAL A 27 26.09 14.92 -7.10
N GLN A 28 25.56 15.60 -8.13
CA GLN A 28 25.52 15.04 -9.50
C GLN A 28 26.83 15.21 -10.28
N HIS A 29 27.80 15.99 -9.77
CA HIS A 29 29.07 16.26 -10.46
C HIS A 29 30.33 15.95 -9.62
N ILE A 30 30.17 15.57 -8.35
CA ILE A 30 31.30 15.25 -7.48
C ILE A 30 31.48 13.73 -7.42
N SER A 31 32.61 13.22 -7.93
CA SER A 31 32.95 11.81 -7.82
C SER A 31 33.27 11.46 -6.36
N VAL A 32 32.98 10.22 -5.94
CA VAL A 32 33.39 9.70 -4.61
C VAL A 32 34.91 9.85 -4.42
N LYS A 33 35.67 9.79 -5.52
CA LYS A 33 37.12 10.03 -5.53
C LYS A 33 37.49 11.46 -5.16
N ASP A 34 36.74 12.45 -5.61
CA ASP A 34 37.03 13.88 -5.33
C ASP A 34 36.72 14.22 -3.87
N ILE A 35 35.64 13.64 -3.32
CA ILE A 35 35.31 13.75 -1.89
C ILE A 35 36.39 13.07 -1.05
N ALA A 36 36.81 11.87 -1.44
CA ALA A 36 37.85 11.14 -0.73
C ALA A 36 39.20 11.88 -0.78
N ALA A 37 39.57 12.45 -1.92
CA ALA A 37 40.81 13.22 -2.07
C ALA A 37 40.81 14.50 -1.22
N SER A 38 39.71 15.27 -1.28
CA SER A 38 39.57 16.50 -0.49
C SER A 38 39.58 16.22 1.02
N LEU A 39 38.97 15.11 1.43
CA LEU A 39 38.98 14.66 2.83
C LEU A 39 40.32 14.05 3.23
N ASP A 40 41.06 13.38 2.34
CA ASP A 40 42.40 12.86 2.61
C ASP A 40 43.37 14.01 2.90
N GLU A 41 43.34 15.05 2.07
CA GLU A 41 44.15 16.25 2.26
C GLU A 41 43.81 16.93 3.59
N LEU A 42 42.52 17.12 3.88
CA LEU A 42 42.06 17.72 5.14
C LEU A 42 42.45 16.86 6.36
N VAL A 43 42.20 15.55 6.33
CA VAL A 43 42.49 14.63 7.45
C VAL A 43 43.99 14.53 7.70
N ARG A 44 44.82 14.48 6.66
CA ARG A 44 46.29 14.42 6.78
C ARG A 44 46.89 15.72 7.28
N SER A 45 46.35 16.88 6.89
CA SER A 45 46.86 18.18 7.33
C SER A 45 46.78 18.40 8.84
N TYR A 46 45.89 17.68 9.54
CA TYR A 46 45.73 17.74 11.00
C TYR A 46 46.31 16.51 11.74
N GLY A 47 46.99 15.60 11.04
CA GLY A 47 47.72 14.47 11.64
C GLY A 47 46.84 13.58 12.56
N PRO A 48 47.22 13.33 13.83
CA PRO A 48 46.45 12.47 14.74
C PRO A 48 45.02 12.96 15.05
N LEU A 49 44.71 14.24 14.82
CA LEU A 49 43.36 14.79 15.02
C LEU A 49 42.43 14.58 13.81
N GLY A 50 42.94 14.03 12.71
CA GLY A 50 42.19 13.78 11.48
C GLY A 50 40.85 13.04 11.68
N PRO A 51 40.77 11.96 12.49
CA PRO A 51 39.50 11.28 12.77
C PRO A 51 38.47 12.16 13.48
N VAL A 52 38.90 13.07 14.37
CA VAL A 52 37.99 13.97 15.09
C VAL A 52 37.36 14.99 14.13
N ILE A 53 38.16 15.51 13.20
CA ILE A 53 37.67 16.42 12.16
C ILE A 53 36.71 15.71 11.23
N PHE A 54 37.01 14.46 10.87
CA PHE A 54 36.11 13.64 10.07
C PHE A 54 34.77 13.42 10.78
N VAL A 55 34.78 13.12 12.09
CA VAL A 55 33.55 13.01 12.90
C VAL A 55 32.77 14.31 12.89
N ALA A 56 33.43 15.46 13.09
CA ALA A 56 32.78 16.76 13.05
C ALA A 56 32.15 17.08 11.68
N ALA A 57 32.86 16.79 10.59
CA ALA A 57 32.35 16.94 9.23
C ALA A 57 31.14 16.02 8.97
N TYR A 58 31.21 14.76 9.40
CA TYR A 58 30.12 13.79 9.24
C TYR A 58 28.88 14.18 10.04
N VAL A 59 29.06 14.63 11.29
CA VAL A 59 27.98 15.13 12.15
C VAL A 59 27.34 16.35 11.49
N THR A 60 28.14 17.32 11.04
CA THR A 60 27.65 18.53 10.36
C THR A 60 26.84 18.17 9.13
N ALA A 61 27.37 17.30 8.26
CA ALA A 61 26.68 16.79 7.08
C ALA A 61 25.33 16.12 7.44
N THR A 62 25.32 15.32 8.52
CA THR A 62 24.09 14.68 9.01
C THR A 62 23.04 15.72 9.44
N LEU A 63 23.47 16.81 10.08
CA LEU A 63 22.58 17.89 10.53
C LEU A 63 22.02 18.74 9.38
N VAL A 64 22.81 18.96 8.32
CA VAL A 64 22.36 19.71 7.13
C VAL A 64 21.73 18.82 6.05
N LEU A 65 21.30 17.61 6.43
CA LEU A 65 20.63 16.64 5.57
C LEU A 65 21.44 16.11 4.38
N ILE A 66 22.76 16.27 4.40
CA ILE A 66 23.65 15.72 3.37
C ILE A 66 23.69 14.19 3.48
N PRO A 67 23.48 13.45 2.38
CA PRO A 67 23.52 11.99 2.38
C PRO A 67 24.86 11.44 2.91
N SER A 68 24.79 10.64 3.98
CA SER A 68 25.99 10.16 4.68
C SER A 68 26.74 9.03 3.96
N THR A 69 26.19 8.52 2.85
CA THR A 69 26.75 7.40 2.07
C THR A 69 28.14 7.71 1.54
N ALA A 70 28.34 8.89 0.95
CA ALA A 70 29.63 9.29 0.38
C ALA A 70 30.73 9.37 1.45
N LEU A 71 30.41 9.98 2.60
CA LEU A 71 31.31 10.08 3.74
C LEU A 71 31.64 8.69 4.32
N THR A 72 30.66 7.80 4.40
CA THR A 72 30.87 6.43 4.90
C THR A 72 31.81 5.64 3.99
N LEU A 73 31.68 5.78 2.67
CA LEU A 73 32.60 5.17 1.69
C LEU A 73 34.01 5.80 1.81
N ALA A 74 34.09 7.13 1.92
CA ALA A 74 35.36 7.84 2.11
C ALA A 74 36.09 7.38 3.38
N ALA A 75 35.38 7.14 4.49
CA ALA A 75 35.98 6.60 5.71
C ALA A 75 36.65 5.24 5.49
N GLY A 76 36.05 4.39 4.65
CA GLY A 76 36.64 3.11 4.24
C GLY A 76 37.96 3.28 3.49
N TYR A 77 38.00 4.24 2.57
CA TYR A 77 39.21 4.58 1.81
C TYR A 77 40.31 5.17 2.71
N LEU A 78 39.95 6.09 3.61
CA LEU A 78 40.89 6.83 4.46
C LEU A 78 41.42 6.01 5.64
N PHE A 79 40.54 5.34 6.36
CA PHE A 79 40.81 4.71 7.66
C PHE A 79 40.79 3.17 7.61
N GLY A 80 40.42 2.58 6.48
CA GLY A 80 40.27 1.13 6.34
C GLY A 80 39.02 0.56 7.02
N PRO A 81 38.76 -0.75 6.84
CA PRO A 81 37.50 -1.37 7.24
C PRO A 81 37.28 -1.43 8.76
N GLY A 82 38.34 -1.66 9.54
CA GLY A 82 38.25 -1.74 11.01
C GLY A 82 38.06 -0.38 11.66
N PHE A 83 39.11 0.47 11.59
CA PHE A 83 39.10 1.78 12.24
C PHE A 83 38.04 2.72 11.63
N GLY A 84 37.84 2.68 10.31
CA GLY A 84 36.78 3.45 9.64
C GLY A 84 35.37 3.09 10.12
N THR A 85 35.09 1.81 10.43
CA THR A 85 33.80 1.39 10.97
C THR A 85 33.56 1.98 12.36
N VAL A 86 34.59 2.00 13.22
CA VAL A 86 34.49 2.60 14.56
C VAL A 86 34.24 4.11 14.45
N VAL A 87 35.04 4.81 13.64
CA VAL A 87 34.92 6.26 13.43
C VAL A 87 33.52 6.64 12.91
N VAL A 88 33.03 5.95 11.87
CA VAL A 88 31.70 6.22 11.30
C VAL A 88 30.59 5.83 12.26
N SER A 89 30.72 4.72 12.99
CA SER A 89 29.72 4.29 13.97
C SER A 89 29.50 5.35 15.06
N LEU A 90 30.58 5.93 15.59
CA LEU A 90 30.52 7.03 16.53
C LEU A 90 29.94 8.29 15.88
N ALA A 91 30.43 8.68 14.71
CA ALA A 91 29.98 9.89 14.02
C ALA A 91 28.48 9.84 13.66
N ALA A 92 28.02 8.71 13.11
CA ALA A 92 26.63 8.49 12.74
C ALA A 92 25.71 8.49 13.96
N THR A 93 26.15 7.90 15.07
CA THR A 93 25.37 7.86 16.32
C THR A 93 25.28 9.25 16.93
N LEU A 94 26.38 10.00 16.97
CA LEU A 94 26.40 11.39 17.44
C LEU A 94 25.51 12.30 16.57
N GLY A 95 25.67 12.24 15.25
CA GLY A 95 24.85 13.03 14.31
C GLY A 95 23.36 12.70 14.42
N ALA A 96 23.02 11.41 14.51
CA ALA A 96 21.64 10.97 14.69
C ALA A 96 21.04 11.41 16.04
N SER A 97 21.86 11.40 17.10
CA SER A 97 21.46 11.86 18.44
C SER A 97 21.19 13.36 18.45
N LEU A 98 22.07 14.16 17.85
CA LEU A 98 21.90 15.61 17.78
C LEU A 98 20.68 15.99 16.92
N ALA A 99 20.52 15.40 15.73
CA ALA A 99 19.34 15.62 14.89
C ALA A 99 18.03 15.27 15.61
N PHE A 100 18.02 14.16 16.34
CA PHE A 100 16.88 13.75 17.17
C PHE A 100 16.58 14.77 18.26
N LEU A 101 17.58 15.23 19.00
CA LEU A 101 17.40 16.21 20.08
C LEU A 101 16.97 17.58 19.55
N ILE A 102 17.52 18.03 18.42
CA ILE A 102 17.10 19.26 17.75
C ILE A 102 15.60 19.19 17.41
N SER A 103 15.16 18.10 16.79
CA SER A 103 13.76 17.88 16.47
C SER A 103 12.87 17.78 17.72
N ARG A 104 13.38 17.10 18.76
CA ARG A 104 12.70 16.92 20.05
C ARG A 104 12.41 18.25 20.75
N TYR A 105 13.36 19.17 20.77
CA TYR A 105 13.18 20.43 21.48
C TYR A 105 12.53 21.51 20.62
N LEU A 106 12.78 21.52 19.31
CA LEU A 106 12.29 22.59 18.43
C LEU A 106 10.98 22.25 17.71
N ALA A 107 10.79 20.99 17.29
CA ALA A 107 9.67 20.59 16.43
C ALA A 107 8.59 19.80 17.17
N GLN A 108 8.94 18.96 18.15
CA GLN A 108 7.97 18.13 18.87
C GLN A 108 6.86 18.93 19.57
N PRO A 109 7.10 20.05 20.27
CA PRO A 109 6.03 20.77 20.95
C PRO A 109 4.96 21.28 19.98
N TYR A 110 5.38 21.74 18.79
CA TYR A 110 4.48 22.16 17.72
C TYR A 110 3.75 20.96 17.09
N ALA A 111 4.48 19.88 16.81
CA ALA A 111 3.89 18.67 16.25
C ALA A 111 2.84 18.08 17.19
N LYS A 112 3.11 18.01 18.50
CA LYS A 112 2.19 17.51 19.52
C LYS A 112 0.93 18.36 19.65
N ALA A 113 1.06 19.69 19.62
CA ALA A 113 -0.08 20.60 19.61
C ALA A 113 -0.97 20.39 18.37
N LYS A 114 -0.36 20.12 17.21
CA LYS A 114 -1.09 19.82 15.97
C LYS A 114 -1.65 18.39 15.96
N LEU A 115 -0.97 17.43 16.58
CA LEU A 115 -1.39 16.02 16.70
C LEU A 115 -2.68 15.87 17.51
N GLN A 116 -2.91 16.75 18.49
CA GLN A 116 -4.17 16.80 19.25
C GLN A 116 -5.39 17.06 18.35
N ALA A 117 -5.21 17.73 17.21
CA ALA A 117 -6.27 17.94 16.22
C ALA A 117 -6.52 16.71 15.32
N TYR A 118 -5.67 15.68 15.38
CA TYR A 118 -5.75 14.47 14.56
C TYR A 118 -5.60 13.20 15.41
N PRO A 119 -6.71 12.69 16.01
CA PRO A 119 -6.70 11.53 16.91
C PRO A 119 -6.04 10.27 16.33
N ARG A 120 -6.08 10.08 15.00
CA ARG A 120 -5.42 8.97 14.30
C ARG A 120 -3.90 9.04 14.34
N LEU A 121 -3.33 10.24 14.17
CA LEU A 121 -1.88 10.40 14.24
C LEU A 121 -1.39 10.23 15.68
N LYS A 122 -2.22 10.61 16.66
CA LYS A 122 -1.95 10.38 18.07
C LYS A 122 -1.91 8.89 18.42
N SER A 123 -2.87 8.07 17.97
CA SER A 123 -2.85 6.62 18.24
C SER A 123 -1.69 5.89 17.56
N ILE A 124 -1.29 6.33 16.35
CA ILE A 124 -0.10 5.80 15.67
C ILE A 124 1.17 6.16 16.47
N GLU A 125 1.26 7.40 16.93
CA GLU A 125 2.39 7.88 17.73
C GLU A 125 2.49 7.12 19.07
N GLU A 126 1.38 6.91 19.77
CA GLU A 126 1.32 6.13 21.02
C GLU A 126 1.80 4.68 20.81
N GLN A 127 1.39 4.03 19.72
CA GLN A 127 1.84 2.66 19.38
C GLN A 127 3.31 2.60 18.96
N VAL A 128 3.76 3.57 18.16
CA VAL A 128 5.18 3.70 17.75
C VAL A 128 6.08 3.94 18.96
N SER A 129 5.61 4.75 19.92
CA SER A 129 6.36 5.08 21.13
C SER A 129 6.38 3.91 22.14
N ALA A 130 5.33 3.11 22.22
CA ALA A 130 5.27 1.90 23.05
C ALA A 130 6.31 0.85 22.64
N GLU A 131 6.54 0.66 21.33
CA GLU A 131 7.54 -0.29 20.81
C GLU A 131 8.80 0.39 20.26
N GLY A 132 9.19 1.54 20.82
CA GLY A 132 10.21 2.44 20.26
C GLY A 132 11.52 1.78 19.82
N ILE A 133 12.07 0.84 20.60
CA ILE A 133 13.30 0.10 20.22
C ILE A 133 13.09 -0.73 18.96
N LYS A 134 12.02 -1.53 18.91
CA LYS A 134 11.73 -2.42 17.79
C LYS A 134 11.46 -1.62 16.53
N VAL A 135 10.65 -0.57 16.64
CA VAL A 135 10.31 0.31 15.50
C VAL A 135 11.56 0.97 14.94
N VAL A 136 12.42 1.56 15.79
CA VAL A 136 13.67 2.18 15.34
C VAL A 136 14.59 1.15 14.69
N LEU A 137 14.77 -0.03 15.30
CA LEU A 137 15.62 -1.09 14.76
C LEU A 137 15.15 -1.56 13.38
N LEU A 138 13.84 -1.81 13.23
CA LEU A 138 13.25 -2.20 11.95
C LEU A 138 13.43 -1.11 10.89
N LEU A 139 13.20 0.16 11.23
CA LEU A 139 13.40 1.30 10.32
C LEU A 139 14.88 1.54 9.96
N ARG A 140 15.84 1.09 10.79
CA ARG A 140 17.27 1.14 10.43
C ARG A 140 17.69 0.00 9.53
N LEU A 141 17.10 -1.17 9.69
CA LEU A 141 17.35 -2.35 8.86
C LEU A 141 16.64 -2.25 7.50
N ALA A 142 15.49 -1.58 7.46
CA ALA A 142 14.70 -1.30 6.25
C ALA A 142 14.98 0.12 5.72
N PRO A 143 15.75 0.31 4.65
CA PRO A 143 16.10 1.63 4.14
C PRO A 143 14.95 2.25 3.30
N LEU A 144 13.77 2.38 3.91
CA LEU A 144 12.60 3.02 3.30
C LEU A 144 12.73 4.55 3.29
N ILE A 145 13.34 5.11 4.35
CA ILE A 145 13.46 6.55 4.57
C ILE A 145 14.96 6.91 4.67
N PRO A 146 15.42 7.99 4.00
CA PRO A 146 16.80 8.46 4.12
C PRO A 146 17.23 8.69 5.56
N PHE A 147 18.47 8.27 5.89
CA PHE A 147 19.01 8.29 7.26
C PHE A 147 18.87 9.64 7.96
N THR A 148 19.22 10.73 7.26
CA THR A 148 19.21 12.09 7.81
C THR A 148 17.79 12.54 8.16
N ILE A 149 16.84 12.37 7.24
CA ILE A 149 15.42 12.72 7.44
C ILE A 149 14.82 11.89 8.58
N LEU A 150 15.11 10.58 8.61
CA LEU A 150 14.58 9.67 9.61
C LEU A 150 15.00 10.06 11.04
N ASN A 151 16.21 10.60 11.23
CA ASN A 151 16.68 11.06 12.55
C ASN A 151 15.80 12.19 13.10
N TYR A 152 15.44 13.16 12.26
CA TYR A 152 14.54 14.24 12.64
C TYR A 152 13.11 13.75 12.87
N ALA A 153 12.60 12.87 12.00
CA ALA A 153 11.26 12.31 12.12
C ALA A 153 11.07 11.56 13.45
N LEU A 154 12.02 10.71 13.82
CA LEU A 154 12.00 9.98 15.11
C LEU A 154 12.20 10.91 16.31
N GLY A 155 12.85 12.07 16.13
CA GLY A 155 12.95 13.07 17.20
C GLY A 155 11.62 13.75 17.53
N VAL A 156 10.65 13.74 16.61
CA VAL A 156 9.30 14.27 16.84
C VAL A 156 8.42 13.33 17.67
N THR A 157 8.62 12.01 17.60
CA THR A 157 7.82 11.00 18.32
C THR A 157 8.13 10.98 19.82
N GLU A 158 7.34 10.31 20.66
CA GLU A 158 7.60 10.19 22.10
C GLU A 158 8.62 9.09 22.48
N ILE A 159 9.28 8.46 21.51
CA ILE A 159 10.32 7.45 21.76
C ILE A 159 11.40 8.02 22.70
N ALA A 160 11.78 7.29 23.74
CA ALA A 160 12.82 7.73 24.65
C ALA A 160 14.21 7.77 23.99
N PHE A 161 15.03 8.75 24.39
CA PHE A 161 16.33 9.01 23.77
C PHE A 161 17.29 7.81 23.83
N VAL A 162 17.44 7.17 24.99
CA VAL A 162 18.37 6.05 25.17
C VAL A 162 17.99 4.84 24.31
N PRO A 163 16.72 4.37 24.31
CA PRO A 163 16.20 3.40 23.35
C PRO A 163 16.50 3.73 21.89
N TYR A 164 16.29 4.98 21.48
CA TYR A 164 16.56 5.43 20.11
C TYR A 164 18.05 5.33 19.75
N VAL A 165 18.95 5.77 20.63
CA VAL A 165 20.40 5.74 20.41
C VAL A 165 20.89 4.30 20.32
N ALA A 166 20.49 3.44 21.25
CA ALA A 166 20.89 2.03 21.27
C ALA A 166 20.40 1.28 20.03
N ALA A 167 19.13 1.44 19.67
CA ALA A 167 18.55 0.83 18.47
C ALA A 167 19.17 1.37 17.18
N THR A 168 19.49 2.67 17.12
CA THR A 168 20.14 3.29 15.96
C THR A 168 21.57 2.80 15.79
N TRP A 169 22.35 2.73 16.87
CA TRP A 169 23.72 2.22 16.85
C TRP A 169 23.73 0.76 16.37
N LEU A 170 22.94 -0.10 17.03
CA LEU A 170 22.84 -1.52 16.68
C LEU A 170 22.34 -1.75 15.25
N GLY A 171 21.27 -1.06 14.84
CA GLY A 171 20.65 -1.25 13.54
C GLY A 171 21.48 -0.72 12.36
N LYS A 172 22.34 0.28 12.58
CA LYS A 172 23.19 0.86 11.52
C LYS A 172 24.54 0.15 11.38
N LEU A 173 25.03 -0.53 12.42
CA LEU A 173 26.33 -1.21 12.42
C LEU A 173 26.58 -2.11 11.20
N PRO A 174 25.67 -3.03 10.82
CA PRO A 174 25.89 -3.90 9.65
C PRO A 174 26.05 -3.11 8.34
N GLY A 175 25.25 -2.06 8.17
CA GLY A 175 25.29 -1.21 6.97
C GLY A 175 26.49 -0.29 6.92
N ILE A 176 26.95 0.20 8.09
CA ILE A 176 28.18 0.98 8.21
C ILE A 176 29.37 0.10 7.83
N PHE A 177 29.49 -1.09 8.43
CA PHE A 177 30.57 -2.02 8.12
C PHE A 177 30.63 -2.34 6.63
N SER A 178 29.49 -2.74 6.03
CA SER A 178 29.37 -3.04 4.60
C SER A 178 29.82 -1.87 3.71
N SER A 179 29.39 -0.64 4.03
CA SER A 179 29.73 0.55 3.24
C SER A 179 31.19 0.98 3.42
N VAL A 180 31.72 0.99 4.64
CA VAL A 180 33.15 1.26 4.90
C VAL A 180 34.01 0.19 4.23
N TYR A 181 33.57 -1.07 4.26
CA TYR A 181 34.25 -2.17 3.57
C TYR A 181 34.36 -1.91 2.07
N LEU A 182 33.24 -1.60 1.41
CA LEU A 182 33.21 -1.22 0.00
C LEU A 182 34.07 0.01 -0.32
N GLY A 183 34.17 0.98 0.61
CA GLY A 183 35.08 2.11 0.45
C GLY A 183 36.56 1.70 0.49
N SER A 184 36.90 0.72 1.34
CA SER A 184 38.26 0.23 1.50
C SER A 184 38.77 -0.58 0.30
N THR A 185 37.88 -1.18 -0.50
CA THR A 185 38.29 -1.91 -1.72
C THR A 185 38.87 -0.99 -2.78
N GLY A 186 38.44 0.28 -2.83
CA GLY A 186 39.08 1.28 -3.69
C GLY A 186 40.57 1.46 -3.36
N ARG A 187 40.92 1.46 -2.08
CA ARG A 187 42.31 1.56 -1.61
C ARG A 187 43.12 0.30 -1.94
N SER A 188 42.53 -0.89 -1.83
CA SER A 188 43.23 -2.15 -2.13
C SER A 188 43.40 -2.39 -3.62
N ILE A 189 42.51 -1.88 -4.48
CA ILE A 189 42.67 -1.88 -5.94
C ILE A 189 43.81 -0.94 -6.34
N ASP A 190 43.86 0.28 -5.79
CA ASP A 190 44.96 1.22 -6.04
C ASP A 190 46.30 0.61 -5.60
N ALA A 191 46.34 -0.02 -4.40
CA ALA A 191 47.52 -0.69 -3.89
C ALA A 191 47.94 -1.92 -4.71
N ALA A 192 47.00 -2.79 -5.12
CA ALA A 192 47.27 -3.99 -5.91
C ALA A 192 47.80 -3.67 -7.32
N THR A 193 47.35 -2.55 -7.89
CA THR A 193 47.86 -2.03 -9.18
C THR A 193 49.32 -1.56 -9.05
N SER A 194 49.75 -1.16 -7.84
CA SER A 194 51.12 -0.72 -7.55
C SER A 194 52.08 -1.79 -7.01
N THR A 195 51.60 -2.88 -6.39
CA THR A 195 52.47 -3.88 -5.72
C THR A 195 52.27 -5.34 -6.13
N GLY A 196 51.42 -5.65 -7.11
CA GLY A 196 51.46 -6.94 -7.83
C GLY A 196 51.05 -8.20 -7.05
N GLY A 197 50.30 -8.09 -5.95
CA GLY A 197 49.78 -9.26 -5.24
C GLY A 197 48.67 -8.93 -4.25
N ILE A 198 47.61 -9.74 -4.25
CA ILE A 198 46.52 -9.68 -3.25
C ILE A 198 46.95 -10.55 -2.06
N ASP A 199 47.17 -9.93 -0.90
CA ASP A 199 47.49 -10.60 0.34
C ASP A 199 46.29 -11.42 0.86
N LYS A 200 46.58 -12.58 1.47
CA LYS A 200 45.56 -13.52 1.99
C LYS A 200 44.59 -12.87 3.00
N VAL A 201 45.07 -11.84 3.71
CA VAL A 201 44.27 -11.07 4.67
C VAL A 201 43.25 -10.20 3.94
N SER A 202 43.65 -9.47 2.90
CA SER A 202 42.71 -8.76 2.02
C SER A 202 41.71 -9.69 1.35
N PHE A 203 42.10 -10.90 0.91
CA PHE A 203 41.17 -11.87 0.34
C PHE A 203 40.11 -12.36 1.35
N ALA A 204 40.53 -12.70 2.57
CA ALA A 204 39.62 -13.12 3.64
C ALA A 204 38.65 -12.00 4.05
N LEU A 205 39.16 -10.76 4.14
CA LEU A 205 38.35 -9.57 4.36
C LEU A 205 37.34 -9.34 3.22
N ASN A 206 37.74 -9.55 1.96
CA ASN A 206 36.88 -9.43 0.77
C ASN A 206 35.75 -10.45 0.79
N ALA A 207 36.04 -11.70 1.17
CA ALA A 207 35.02 -12.73 1.33
C ALA A 207 33.99 -12.35 2.41
N VAL A 208 34.44 -11.85 3.58
CA VAL A 208 33.56 -11.42 4.68
C VAL A 208 32.70 -10.21 4.27
N GLY A 209 33.27 -9.22 3.58
CA GLY A 209 32.54 -8.05 3.10
C GLY A 209 31.48 -8.37 2.04
N VAL A 210 31.78 -9.29 1.12
CA VAL A 210 30.81 -9.79 0.13
C VAL A 210 29.68 -10.56 0.83
N VAL A 211 30.01 -11.43 1.78
CA VAL A 211 29.00 -12.17 2.57
C VAL A 211 28.12 -11.21 3.38
N ALA A 212 28.70 -10.18 4.00
CA ALA A 212 27.95 -9.15 4.73
C ALA A 212 27.04 -8.33 3.81
N SER A 213 27.49 -8.01 2.59
CA SER A 213 26.69 -7.30 1.58
C SER A 213 25.53 -8.15 1.06
N ILE A 214 25.78 -9.44 0.81
CA ILE A 214 24.75 -10.41 0.41
C ILE A 214 23.74 -10.62 1.56
N MET A 215 24.23 -10.76 2.79
CA MET A 215 23.40 -10.88 4.00
C MET A 215 22.53 -9.63 4.19
N GLN A 216 23.10 -8.43 3.96
CA GLN A 216 22.35 -7.18 4.03
C GLN A 216 21.30 -7.09 2.92
N GLN A 217 21.61 -7.50 1.68
CA GLN A 217 20.60 -7.59 0.60
C GLN A 217 19.50 -8.62 0.90
N ARG A 218 19.85 -9.76 1.51
CA ARG A 218 18.89 -10.79 1.94
C ARG A 218 17.99 -10.26 3.04
N LEU A 219 18.55 -9.64 4.07
CA LEU A 219 17.80 -8.97 5.15
C LEU A 219 16.92 -7.84 4.60
N GLN A 220 17.39 -7.07 3.62
CA GLN A 220 16.58 -6.05 2.93
C GLN A 220 15.43 -6.65 2.13
N ARG A 221 15.62 -7.80 1.46
CA ARG A 221 14.54 -8.50 0.74
C ARG A 221 13.52 -9.07 1.70
N VAL A 222 13.97 -9.75 2.75
CA VAL A 222 13.12 -10.30 3.80
C VAL A 222 12.37 -9.19 4.53
N SER A 223 13.02 -8.05 4.81
CA SER A 223 12.36 -6.91 5.45
C SER A 223 11.44 -6.13 4.51
N ARG A 224 11.67 -6.10 3.19
CA ARG A 224 10.71 -5.59 2.21
C ARG A 224 9.47 -6.48 2.11
N GLN A 225 9.65 -7.79 2.24
CA GLN A 225 8.56 -8.76 2.26
C GLN A 225 7.82 -8.75 3.61
N ALA A 226 8.55 -8.63 4.74
CA ALA A 226 8.00 -8.53 6.09
C ALA A 226 7.53 -7.11 6.48
N GLY A 227 7.78 -6.12 5.61
CA GLY A 227 7.39 -4.71 5.79
C GLY A 227 5.88 -4.47 5.70
N MET A 228 5.09 -5.52 5.47
CA MET A 228 3.71 -5.57 5.92
C MET A 228 3.63 -6.66 7.00
N PRO A 229 3.49 -6.32 8.29
CA PRO A 229 2.91 -7.27 9.20
C PRO A 229 1.51 -7.57 8.65
N ALA A 230 1.33 -8.75 8.05
CA ALA A 230 0.03 -9.39 7.99
C ALA A 230 -0.35 -9.75 9.43
N GLN A 231 -0.73 -8.74 10.23
CA GLN A 231 -1.56 -9.02 11.39
C GLN A 231 -2.83 -9.63 10.82
N ALA A 232 -3.08 -10.90 11.16
CA ALA A 232 -4.35 -11.55 10.89
C ALA A 232 -5.44 -10.70 11.56
N ALA A 233 -6.06 -9.83 10.77
CA ALA A 233 -7.16 -9.02 11.21
C ALA A 233 -8.39 -9.94 11.34
N THR A 234 -8.57 -10.53 12.51
CA THR A 234 -9.81 -11.23 12.84
C THR A 234 -10.91 -10.19 13.02
N SER A 235 -11.56 -9.79 11.93
CA SER A 235 -12.73 -8.92 12.00
C SER A 235 -13.98 -9.77 12.24
N THR A 236 -14.63 -9.63 13.39
CA THR A 236 -15.96 -10.20 13.63
C THR A 236 -16.98 -9.43 12.81
N ILE A 237 -17.70 -10.09 11.91
CA ILE A 237 -18.77 -9.48 11.12
C ILE A 237 -19.99 -9.28 12.03
N LYS A 238 -20.50 -8.04 12.18
CA LYS A 238 -21.72 -7.72 12.96
C LYS A 238 -22.81 -7.11 12.07
N ALA A 239 -24.06 -7.48 12.35
CA ALA A 239 -25.31 -6.96 11.77
C ALA A 239 -25.42 -5.41 11.86
N PRO A 240 -26.20 -4.73 10.98
CA PRO A 240 -26.29 -3.28 10.95
C PRO A 240 -26.95 -2.79 12.23
N ALA A 241 -26.49 -1.67 12.79
CA ALA A 241 -27.08 -1.11 14.00
C ALA A 241 -28.54 -0.63 13.79
N ASP A 242 -28.91 -0.31 12.56
CA ASP A 242 -30.24 0.14 12.13
C ASP A 242 -31.12 -0.98 11.53
N GLY A 243 -30.57 -2.19 11.34
CA GLY A 243 -31.31 -3.35 10.81
C GLY A 243 -31.85 -3.20 9.38
N ASN A 244 -31.61 -2.07 8.69
CA ASN A 244 -32.14 -1.82 7.35
C ASN A 244 -31.09 -2.07 6.27
N PHE A 245 -31.16 -3.25 5.66
CA PHE A 245 -30.29 -3.70 4.58
C PHE A 245 -30.71 -3.15 3.19
N TYR A 246 -31.87 -2.50 3.12
CA TYR A 246 -32.61 -2.17 1.91
C TYR A 246 -32.67 -0.66 1.65
N LYS A 247 -31.51 0.01 1.58
CA LYS A 247 -31.44 1.43 1.19
C LYS A 247 -31.68 1.62 -0.31
N TYR A 248 -31.93 2.87 -0.73
CA TYR A 248 -32.17 3.24 -2.13
C TYR A 248 -33.36 2.49 -2.75
N GLY A 249 -34.40 2.25 -1.95
CA GLY A 249 -35.60 1.56 -2.39
C GLY A 249 -35.39 0.10 -2.80
N LEU A 250 -34.22 -0.50 -2.50
CA LEU A 250 -33.96 -1.91 -2.78
C LEU A 250 -35.04 -2.77 -2.14
N LYS A 251 -35.70 -3.61 -2.92
CA LYS A 251 -36.70 -4.53 -2.40
C LYS A 251 -36.34 -5.96 -2.74
N PRO A 252 -36.47 -6.91 -1.80
CA PRO A 252 -36.32 -8.32 -2.12
C PRO A 252 -37.42 -8.71 -3.09
N VAL A 253 -37.01 -9.25 -4.24
CA VAL A 253 -37.92 -9.80 -5.27
C VAL A 253 -38.13 -11.28 -5.00
N LEU A 254 -37.06 -11.95 -4.56
CA LEU A 254 -37.03 -13.36 -4.20
C LEU A 254 -36.07 -13.60 -3.03
N GLY A 255 -36.57 -14.25 -1.99
CA GLY A 255 -35.76 -14.78 -0.91
C GLY A 255 -35.33 -13.75 0.13
N GLU A 256 -36.25 -13.29 0.97
CA GLU A 256 -35.92 -12.44 2.12
C GLU A 256 -35.08 -13.20 3.15
N GLY A 257 -34.10 -12.53 3.75
CA GLY A 257 -33.38 -13.08 4.90
C GLY A 257 -32.29 -14.09 4.54
N ILE A 258 -32.07 -14.37 3.25
CA ILE A 258 -31.10 -15.37 2.77
C ILE A 258 -29.67 -14.98 3.17
N MET A 259 -29.34 -13.70 3.04
CA MET A 259 -28.00 -13.21 3.38
C MET A 259 -27.80 -13.24 4.89
N GLU A 260 -28.80 -12.82 5.66
CA GLU A 260 -28.80 -12.82 7.11
C GLU A 260 -28.64 -14.24 7.66
N ALA A 261 -29.32 -15.22 7.06
CA ALA A 261 -29.15 -16.64 7.37
C ALA A 261 -27.74 -17.16 6.99
N THR A 262 -27.14 -16.63 5.93
CA THR A 262 -25.78 -16.99 5.51
C THR A 262 -24.74 -16.41 6.47
N LEU A 263 -24.87 -15.13 6.81
CA LEU A 263 -23.99 -14.45 7.77
C LEU A 263 -24.10 -15.04 9.18
N LYS A 264 -25.29 -15.47 9.62
CA LYS A 264 -25.46 -16.17 10.92
C LYS A 264 -24.74 -17.52 10.98
N ARG A 265 -24.57 -18.19 9.85
CA ARG A 265 -23.85 -19.48 9.75
C ARG A 265 -22.35 -19.30 9.49
N LEU A 266 -21.92 -18.09 9.14
CA LEU A 266 -20.53 -17.81 8.84
C LEU A 266 -19.71 -17.83 10.13
N GLY A 267 -18.78 -18.78 10.23
CA GLY A 267 -17.82 -18.86 11.33
C GLY A 267 -16.67 -17.85 11.19
N THR A 268 -15.53 -18.17 11.79
CA THR A 268 -14.32 -17.35 11.65
C THR A 268 -13.80 -17.37 10.22
N VAL A 269 -13.45 -16.20 9.69
CA VAL A 269 -12.80 -16.07 8.37
C VAL A 269 -11.34 -15.68 8.58
N ASP A 270 -10.42 -16.51 8.10
CA ASP A 270 -8.99 -16.23 8.10
C ASP A 270 -8.49 -15.94 6.68
N ILE A 271 -7.65 -14.92 6.53
CA ILE A 271 -6.90 -14.67 5.30
C ILE A 271 -5.46 -15.13 5.51
N LYS A 272 -4.97 -16.03 4.66
CA LYS A 272 -3.64 -16.64 4.76
C LYS A 272 -2.93 -16.56 3.42
N GLU A 273 -1.60 -16.50 3.45
CA GLU A 273 -0.80 -16.66 2.25
C GLU A 273 -1.04 -18.05 1.64
N MET A 274 -1.02 -18.11 0.30
CA MET A 274 -1.37 -19.31 -0.45
C MET A 274 -0.19 -19.75 -1.33
N ASP A 275 0.37 -20.92 -1.04
CA ASP A 275 1.50 -21.47 -1.81
C ASP A 275 1.06 -22.09 -3.15
N LYS A 276 -0.02 -22.88 -3.16
CA LYS A 276 -0.60 -23.52 -4.35
C LYS A 276 -2.12 -23.55 -4.27
N SER A 277 -2.80 -23.15 -5.34
CA SER A 277 -4.26 -23.18 -5.43
C SER A 277 -4.75 -24.20 -6.47
N ASN A 278 -5.86 -24.87 -6.16
CA ASN A 278 -6.60 -25.66 -7.13
C ASN A 278 -7.40 -24.78 -8.10
N PHE A 279 -7.77 -23.56 -7.69
CA PHE A 279 -8.68 -22.67 -8.42
C PHE A 279 -7.97 -21.47 -9.05
N VAL A 280 -7.04 -20.85 -8.31
CA VAL A 280 -6.29 -19.68 -8.79
C VAL A 280 -4.98 -20.13 -9.43
N LYS A 281 -4.85 -20.00 -10.75
CA LYS A 281 -3.64 -20.43 -11.47
C LYS A 281 -2.79 -19.21 -11.87
N PRO A 282 -1.76 -18.83 -11.11
CA PRO A 282 -0.86 -17.75 -11.52
C PRO A 282 -0.06 -18.17 -12.77
N LYS A 283 0.17 -17.22 -13.67
CA LYS A 283 0.94 -17.36 -14.90
C LYS A 283 1.85 -16.14 -15.04
N SER A 284 3.02 -16.34 -15.64
CA SER A 284 3.93 -15.26 -16.01
C SER A 284 3.92 -15.07 -17.52
N VAL A 285 3.56 -13.88 -17.97
CA VAL A 285 3.70 -13.44 -19.35
C VAL A 285 5.11 -12.91 -19.55
N MET A 286 5.89 -13.60 -20.37
CA MET A 286 7.24 -13.18 -20.76
C MET A 286 7.14 -12.48 -22.11
N TYR A 287 7.69 -11.27 -22.21
CA TYR A 287 7.65 -10.49 -23.45
C TYR A 287 8.94 -9.70 -23.63
N GLU A 288 9.20 -9.22 -24.84
CA GLU A 288 10.33 -8.35 -25.14
C GLU A 288 9.82 -6.95 -25.46
N LEU A 289 10.48 -5.93 -24.91
CA LEU A 289 10.19 -4.53 -25.18
C LEU A 289 11.50 -3.75 -25.14
N ASP A 290 11.80 -3.04 -26.23
CA ASP A 290 13.05 -2.29 -26.43
C ASP A 290 14.32 -3.16 -26.32
N GLY A 291 14.29 -4.36 -26.90
CA GLY A 291 15.40 -5.32 -26.83
C GLY A 291 15.66 -5.90 -25.44
N LYS A 292 14.76 -5.62 -24.47
CA LYS A 292 14.86 -6.11 -23.09
C LYS A 292 13.75 -7.10 -22.79
N ARG A 293 14.13 -8.26 -22.26
CA ARG A 293 13.19 -9.27 -21.77
C ARG A 293 12.52 -8.77 -20.49
N ARG A 294 11.19 -8.81 -20.48
CA ARG A 294 10.32 -8.39 -19.38
C ARG A 294 9.41 -9.54 -18.96
N ARG A 295 8.87 -9.41 -17.75
CA ARG A 295 7.94 -10.35 -17.14
C ARG A 295 6.78 -9.57 -16.54
N TRP A 296 5.57 -10.08 -16.74
CA TRP A 296 4.35 -9.61 -16.06
C TRP A 296 3.62 -10.81 -15.48
N ASP A 297 3.16 -10.72 -14.24
CA ASP A 297 2.43 -11.81 -13.59
C ASP A 297 0.92 -11.58 -13.69
N MET A 298 0.18 -12.66 -13.94
CA MET A 298 -1.26 -12.66 -14.12
C MET A 298 -1.88 -13.92 -13.47
N ILE A 299 -3.20 -13.92 -13.34
CA ILE A 299 -4.04 -15.02 -12.86
C ILE A 299 -4.86 -15.51 -14.05
N SER A 300 -4.75 -16.79 -14.37
CA SER A 300 -5.60 -17.39 -15.38
C SER A 300 -7.04 -17.37 -14.88
N SER A 301 -7.94 -16.79 -15.67
CA SER A 301 -9.38 -16.75 -15.40
C SER A 301 -10.16 -17.12 -16.66
N HIS A 302 -11.35 -17.67 -16.47
CA HIS A 302 -12.26 -17.97 -17.58
C HIS A 302 -13.02 -16.72 -18.00
N SER A 303 -13.45 -16.68 -19.25
CA SER A 303 -14.41 -15.66 -19.69
C SER A 303 -15.72 -15.80 -18.94
N SER A 304 -16.45 -14.70 -18.82
CA SER A 304 -17.71 -14.61 -18.08
C SER A 304 -18.74 -13.79 -18.86
N VAL A 305 -19.98 -13.88 -18.43
CA VAL A 305 -21.10 -13.11 -18.96
C VAL A 305 -21.67 -12.22 -17.85
N GLY A 306 -22.45 -11.21 -18.20
CA GLY A 306 -23.27 -10.38 -17.32
C GLY A 306 -24.58 -10.08 -18.02
N VAL A 307 -25.70 -10.05 -17.28
CA VAL A 307 -27.02 -9.74 -17.84
C VAL A 307 -27.65 -8.58 -17.07
N ILE A 308 -27.98 -7.51 -17.80
CA ILE A 308 -28.77 -6.37 -17.35
C ILE A 308 -30.25 -6.79 -17.45
N ILE A 309 -30.91 -6.98 -16.32
CA ILE A 309 -32.31 -7.43 -16.28
C ILE A 309 -33.18 -6.27 -15.82
N TYR A 310 -34.01 -5.73 -16.71
CA TYR A 310 -34.97 -4.69 -16.37
C TYR A 310 -36.35 -5.29 -16.12
N HIS A 311 -36.88 -5.08 -14.92
CA HIS A 311 -38.24 -5.49 -14.59
C HIS A 311 -39.21 -4.38 -14.97
N THR A 312 -40.08 -4.66 -15.94
CA THR A 312 -40.94 -3.64 -16.57
C THR A 312 -42.01 -3.10 -15.61
N GLU A 313 -42.61 -3.98 -14.81
CA GLU A 313 -43.65 -3.59 -13.84
C GLU A 313 -43.11 -2.83 -12.62
N LEU A 314 -41.91 -3.17 -12.16
CA LEU A 314 -41.27 -2.56 -10.99
C LEU A 314 -40.47 -1.29 -11.33
N ASP A 315 -40.32 -0.98 -12.63
CA ASP A 315 -39.42 0.07 -13.15
C ASP A 315 -38.03 0.03 -12.48
N ALA A 316 -37.46 -1.18 -12.40
CA ALA A 316 -36.29 -1.48 -11.58
C ALA A 316 -35.28 -2.37 -12.30
N LEU A 317 -34.00 -2.19 -11.99
CA LEU A 317 -32.96 -3.15 -12.34
C LEU A 317 -33.00 -4.31 -11.34
N ILE A 318 -33.06 -5.55 -11.84
CA ILE A 318 -32.85 -6.73 -11.02
C ILE A 318 -31.36 -6.92 -10.79
N VAL A 319 -30.97 -6.99 -9.53
CA VAL A 319 -29.60 -7.14 -9.07
C VAL A 319 -29.53 -8.30 -8.08
N VAL A 320 -28.38 -8.98 -8.04
CA VAL A 320 -28.15 -10.07 -7.09
C VAL A 320 -27.21 -9.64 -5.98
N ARG A 321 -27.50 -10.05 -4.75
CA ARG A 321 -26.67 -9.82 -3.56
C ARG A 321 -26.12 -11.15 -3.07
N GLN A 322 -24.78 -11.24 -2.97
CA GLN A 322 -24.09 -12.48 -2.59
C GLN A 322 -22.81 -12.22 -1.79
N PHE A 323 -22.49 -13.13 -0.86
CA PHE A 323 -21.26 -13.07 -0.07
C PHE A 323 -20.05 -13.42 -0.95
N ARG A 324 -19.10 -12.49 -1.08
CA ARG A 324 -17.85 -12.69 -1.84
C ARG A 324 -16.64 -12.60 -0.90
N PRO A 325 -15.99 -13.73 -0.53
CA PRO A 325 -14.86 -13.73 0.40
C PRO A 325 -13.71 -12.78 0.05
N PRO A 326 -13.29 -12.61 -1.23
CA PRO A 326 -12.23 -11.66 -1.59
C PRO A 326 -12.54 -10.20 -1.25
N GLY A 327 -13.82 -9.83 -1.11
CA GLY A 327 -14.22 -8.49 -0.66
C GLY A 327 -13.78 -8.16 0.78
N LEU A 328 -13.28 -9.14 1.54
CA LEU A 328 -12.76 -8.96 2.89
C LEU A 328 -11.30 -8.49 2.94
N GLU A 329 -10.52 -8.69 1.87
CA GLU A 329 -9.08 -8.35 1.86
C GLU A 329 -8.81 -6.85 2.06
N PRO A 330 -9.52 -5.90 1.41
CA PRO A 330 -9.27 -4.48 1.64
C PRO A 330 -9.46 -4.07 3.10
N LEU A 331 -10.36 -4.75 3.83
CA LEU A 331 -10.54 -4.54 5.27
C LEU A 331 -9.40 -5.16 6.08
N ALA A 332 -8.97 -6.39 5.77
CA ALA A 332 -7.86 -7.00 6.48
C ALA A 332 -6.57 -6.19 6.28
N SER A 333 -6.31 -5.74 5.05
CA SER A 333 -5.18 -4.88 4.72
C SER A 333 -5.32 -3.48 5.32
N ALA A 334 -6.51 -2.85 5.31
CA ALA A 334 -6.73 -1.55 5.96
C ALA A 334 -6.64 -1.64 7.49
N THR A 335 -7.15 -2.72 8.09
CA THR A 335 -7.07 -2.98 9.54
C THR A 335 -5.63 -3.28 9.95
N ALA A 336 -4.91 -4.12 9.19
CA ALA A 336 -3.49 -4.38 9.40
C ALA A 336 -2.63 -3.13 9.18
N ALA A 337 -3.05 -2.21 8.32
CA ALA A 337 -2.36 -0.94 8.04
C ALA A 337 -2.86 0.26 8.88
N GLY A 338 -3.86 0.09 9.76
CA GLY A 338 -4.48 1.18 10.52
C GLY A 338 -5.14 2.28 9.68
N LEU A 339 -5.51 1.99 8.42
CA LEU A 339 -6.11 2.93 7.47
C LEU A 339 -7.65 2.90 7.51
N PRO A 340 -8.35 4.03 7.31
CA PRO A 340 -9.80 4.04 7.15
C PRO A 340 -10.20 3.30 5.88
N CYS A 341 -11.26 2.51 5.97
CA CYS A 341 -11.85 1.81 4.83
C CYS A 341 -12.59 2.85 3.97
N LEU A 342 -12.04 3.14 2.79
CA LEU A 342 -12.56 4.02 1.73
C LEU A 342 -12.57 5.54 2.01
N PRO A 343 -12.16 6.38 1.03
CA PRO A 343 -12.30 7.83 1.11
C PRO A 343 -13.76 8.26 0.93
N SER A 344 -14.25 9.15 1.80
CA SER A 344 -15.50 9.89 1.61
C SER A 344 -15.29 10.97 0.53
N PRO A 345 -16.21 11.15 -0.43
CA PRO A 345 -16.07 12.13 -1.50
C PRO A 345 -16.32 13.59 -1.07
N SER A 346 -16.68 13.87 0.19
CA SER A 346 -16.85 15.25 0.68
C SER A 346 -15.65 15.74 1.51
N PRO A 347 -15.02 16.88 1.15
CA PRO A 347 -13.83 17.40 1.83
C PRO A 347 -14.08 17.99 3.24
N GLN A 348 -15.30 17.87 3.78
CA GLN A 348 -15.67 18.44 5.08
C GLN A 348 -16.27 17.43 6.07
N SER A 349 -16.39 16.15 5.70
CA SER A 349 -16.80 15.12 6.67
C SER A 349 -15.63 14.19 6.94
N THR A 350 -15.27 14.07 8.22
CA THR A 350 -14.47 12.91 8.67
C THR A 350 -15.12 11.64 8.13
N PRO A 351 -14.38 10.72 7.49
CA PRO A 351 -14.93 9.43 7.12
C PRO A 351 -15.50 8.80 8.40
N PRO A 352 -16.77 8.38 8.42
CA PRO A 352 -17.30 7.71 9.59
C PRO A 352 -16.39 6.52 9.92
N PRO A 353 -16.19 6.18 11.21
CA PRO A 353 -15.57 4.91 11.57
C PRO A 353 -16.29 3.78 10.81
N PRO A 354 -15.63 2.65 10.49
CA PRO A 354 -16.30 1.53 9.83
C PRO A 354 -17.52 1.13 10.66
N THR A 355 -18.68 1.62 10.24
CA THR A 355 -19.93 1.34 10.88
C THR A 355 -20.31 -0.08 10.50
N PRO A 356 -21.15 -0.74 11.29
CA PRO A 356 -21.80 -1.97 10.85
C PRO A 356 -22.36 -1.84 9.42
N SER A 357 -22.87 -0.68 9.00
CA SER A 357 -23.25 -0.40 7.59
C SER A 357 -22.14 -0.58 6.53
N SER A 358 -20.87 -0.28 6.81
CA SER A 358 -19.75 -0.62 5.89
C SER A 358 -19.36 -2.10 5.95
N LEU A 359 -19.93 -2.87 6.90
CA LEU A 359 -19.96 -4.33 6.87
C LEU A 359 -21.08 -4.89 6.00
N PHE A 360 -22.16 -4.13 5.77
CA PHE A 360 -23.21 -4.49 4.81
C PHE A 360 -22.79 -4.24 3.37
N GLY A 361 -21.85 -3.32 3.19
CA GLY A 361 -21.10 -3.17 1.96
C GLY A 361 -20.10 -4.32 1.68
N ARG A 362 -20.47 -5.58 1.95
CA ARG A 362 -19.59 -6.76 1.78
C ARG A 362 -20.23 -7.89 1.00
N ASP A 363 -21.48 -7.68 0.61
CA ASP A 363 -22.11 -8.42 -0.46
C ASP A 363 -21.75 -7.73 -1.78
N LEU A 364 -21.26 -8.47 -2.77
CA LEU A 364 -21.05 -7.87 -4.08
C LEU A 364 -22.39 -7.88 -4.80
N LEU A 365 -22.93 -6.71 -5.10
CA LEU A 365 -23.94 -6.64 -6.14
C LEU A 365 -23.25 -6.83 -7.49
N SER A 366 -23.62 -7.92 -8.14
CA SER A 366 -23.07 -8.32 -9.42
C SER A 366 -24.18 -8.59 -10.42
N MET A 367 -23.78 -8.71 -11.67
CA MET A 367 -24.55 -9.47 -12.63
C MET A 367 -24.07 -10.91 -12.60
N ASN A 368 -24.97 -11.80 -13.00
CA ASN A 368 -24.76 -13.22 -13.25
C ASN A 368 -23.54 -13.48 -14.14
N GLN A 369 -22.53 -14.24 -13.68
CA GLN A 369 -21.31 -14.67 -14.40
C GLN A 369 -21.25 -16.17 -14.78
N THR A 370 -21.47 -16.54 -16.06
CA THR A 370 -21.23 -17.90 -16.62
C THR A 370 -20.97 -17.85 -18.14
N LEU A 371 -20.92 -19.02 -18.81
CA LEU A 371 -20.89 -19.16 -20.28
C LEU A 371 -22.28 -19.01 -20.93
N ASP A 372 -23.37 -19.13 -20.16
CA ASP A 372 -24.76 -19.11 -20.68
C ASP A 372 -25.61 -18.12 -19.88
N ALA A 373 -25.85 -16.96 -20.49
CA ALA A 373 -26.67 -15.88 -19.93
C ALA A 373 -28.06 -16.34 -19.46
N ARG A 374 -28.74 -17.20 -20.24
CA ARG A 374 -30.13 -17.59 -19.98
C ARG A 374 -30.22 -18.50 -18.77
N LYS A 375 -29.33 -19.48 -18.71
CA LYS A 375 -29.28 -20.43 -17.59
C LYS A 375 -29.14 -19.67 -16.27
N GLN A 376 -28.30 -18.65 -16.25
CA GLN A 376 -28.04 -17.91 -15.04
C GLN A 376 -29.19 -16.99 -14.61
N VAL A 377 -29.85 -16.31 -15.56
CA VAL A 377 -31.06 -15.51 -15.26
C VAL A 377 -32.13 -16.39 -14.60
N LYS A 378 -32.28 -17.64 -15.06
CA LYS A 378 -33.20 -18.61 -14.46
C LYS A 378 -32.72 -19.10 -13.09
N GLU A 379 -31.45 -19.48 -12.98
CA GLU A 379 -30.87 -20.10 -11.78
C GLU A 379 -30.71 -19.11 -10.62
N GLU A 380 -30.14 -17.93 -10.88
CA GLU A 380 -29.87 -16.93 -9.84
C GLU A 380 -31.07 -16.01 -9.62
N CYS A 381 -31.74 -15.56 -10.69
CA CYS A 381 -32.80 -14.55 -10.60
C CYS A 381 -34.22 -15.12 -10.68
N GLY A 382 -34.40 -16.39 -11.04
CA GLY A 382 -35.72 -17.05 -11.08
C GLY A 382 -36.58 -16.73 -12.31
N PHE A 383 -36.05 -16.04 -13.32
CA PHE A 383 -36.80 -15.64 -14.52
C PHE A 383 -36.41 -16.46 -15.76
N GLU A 384 -37.39 -16.84 -16.57
CA GLU A 384 -37.15 -17.53 -17.84
C GLU A 384 -37.25 -16.57 -19.02
N VAL A 385 -36.10 -16.26 -19.63
CA VAL A 385 -36.02 -15.36 -20.79
C VAL A 385 -35.85 -16.18 -22.07
N ALA A 386 -36.65 -15.88 -23.09
CA ALA A 386 -36.54 -16.48 -24.42
C ALA A 386 -35.27 -15.99 -25.15
N THR A 387 -34.66 -16.84 -25.99
CA THR A 387 -33.38 -16.51 -26.64
C THR A 387 -33.44 -15.24 -27.47
N GLU A 388 -34.57 -15.02 -28.16
CA GLU A 388 -34.78 -13.90 -29.07
C GLU A 388 -34.95 -12.58 -28.32
N LYS A 389 -35.27 -12.65 -27.03
CA LYS A 389 -35.42 -11.49 -26.14
C LYS A 389 -34.13 -11.11 -25.42
N LEU A 390 -33.07 -11.91 -25.56
CA LEU A 390 -31.76 -11.61 -24.99
C LEU A 390 -30.94 -10.78 -25.99
N GLN A 391 -30.68 -9.53 -25.66
CA GLN A 391 -29.96 -8.60 -26.53
C GLN A 391 -28.49 -8.52 -26.12
N TRP A 392 -27.56 -8.67 -27.07
CA TRP A 392 -26.15 -8.41 -26.80
C TRP A 392 -25.92 -6.89 -26.68
N VAL A 393 -25.20 -6.48 -25.64
CA VAL A 393 -24.93 -5.06 -25.34
C VAL A 393 -23.49 -4.70 -25.71
N THR A 394 -22.51 -5.39 -25.11
CA THR A 394 -21.09 -5.11 -25.32
C THR A 394 -20.20 -6.25 -24.81
N GLN A 395 -18.89 -6.13 -25.04
CA GLN A 395 -17.87 -7.00 -24.46
C GLN A 395 -16.71 -6.15 -23.92
N TYR A 396 -16.18 -6.51 -22.75
CA TYR A 396 -14.98 -5.86 -22.19
C TYR A 396 -14.00 -6.87 -21.58
N VAL A 397 -12.77 -6.44 -21.36
CA VAL A 397 -11.74 -7.25 -20.67
C VAL A 397 -11.78 -6.92 -19.18
N SER A 398 -12.05 -7.94 -18.36
CA SER A 398 -12.06 -7.81 -16.91
C SER A 398 -10.64 -7.97 -16.32
N ALA A 399 -10.39 -7.29 -15.21
CA ALA A 399 -9.11 -7.35 -14.49
C ALA A 399 -7.88 -7.13 -15.40
N VAL A 400 -7.87 -6.07 -16.22
CA VAL A 400 -6.85 -5.82 -17.28
C VAL A 400 -5.39 -5.89 -16.78
N GLY A 401 -5.13 -5.57 -15.51
CA GLY A 401 -3.78 -5.63 -14.93
C GLY A 401 -3.32 -7.01 -14.46
N THR A 402 -4.25 -7.94 -14.21
CA THR A 402 -3.96 -9.21 -13.52
C THR A 402 -4.67 -10.43 -14.08
N GLY A 403 -5.70 -10.32 -14.92
CA GLY A 403 -6.50 -11.44 -15.40
C GLY A 403 -6.63 -11.48 -16.92
N GLY A 404 -7.20 -10.44 -17.52
CA GLY A 404 -7.35 -10.35 -18.98
C GLY A 404 -8.47 -11.25 -19.56
N SER A 405 -9.42 -11.71 -18.73
CA SER A 405 -10.55 -12.51 -19.20
C SER A 405 -11.62 -11.64 -19.88
N ARG A 406 -12.31 -12.21 -20.87
CA ARG A 406 -13.42 -11.52 -21.55
C ARG A 406 -14.69 -11.57 -20.70
N HIS A 407 -15.46 -10.50 -20.75
CA HIS A 407 -16.75 -10.36 -20.10
C HIS A 407 -17.79 -9.88 -21.11
N ASP A 408 -18.79 -10.69 -21.41
CA ASP A 408 -19.88 -10.38 -22.35
C ASP A 408 -21.10 -9.84 -21.60
N MET A 409 -21.68 -8.74 -22.08
CA MET A 409 -22.84 -8.10 -21.46
C MET A 409 -24.07 -8.26 -22.34
N TYR A 410 -25.17 -8.71 -21.74
CA TYR A 410 -26.48 -8.82 -22.38
C TYR A 410 -27.52 -8.00 -21.64
N TYR A 411 -28.67 -7.79 -22.28
CA TYR A 411 -29.83 -7.12 -21.73
C TYR A 411 -31.09 -7.97 -21.97
N ALA A 412 -31.99 -7.97 -20.99
CA ALA A 412 -33.31 -8.58 -21.09
C ALA A 412 -34.35 -7.77 -20.30
N GLU A 413 -35.58 -7.76 -20.82
CA GLU A 413 -36.76 -7.27 -20.11
C GLU A 413 -37.51 -8.46 -19.51
N VAL A 414 -37.92 -8.34 -18.26
CA VAL A 414 -38.71 -9.35 -17.55
C VAL A 414 -39.93 -8.71 -16.90
N ASP A 415 -40.93 -9.56 -16.63
CA ASP A 415 -42.12 -9.25 -15.86
C ASP A 415 -42.47 -10.46 -14.97
N GLU A 416 -43.54 -10.32 -14.19
CA GLU A 416 -43.90 -11.35 -13.22
C GLU A 416 -44.38 -12.65 -13.90
N SER A 417 -44.89 -12.58 -15.13
CA SER A 417 -45.32 -13.76 -15.89
C SER A 417 -44.14 -14.65 -16.30
N MET A 418 -42.93 -14.08 -16.35
CA MET A 418 -41.69 -14.80 -16.69
C MET A 418 -41.04 -15.45 -15.47
N ARG A 419 -41.64 -15.36 -14.27
CA ARG A 419 -41.12 -15.97 -13.04
C ARG A 419 -41.39 -17.48 -13.04
N VAL A 420 -40.33 -18.28 -12.94
CA VAL A 420 -40.40 -19.75 -12.96
C VAL A 420 -39.81 -20.43 -11.72
N GLY A 421 -39.13 -19.67 -10.86
CA GLY A 421 -38.48 -20.23 -9.67
C GLY A 421 -38.19 -19.20 -8.60
N LYS A 422 -37.66 -19.68 -7.47
CA LYS A 422 -37.26 -18.83 -6.34
C LYS A 422 -35.90 -18.16 -6.53
N GLY A 423 -35.20 -18.43 -7.63
CA GLY A 423 -33.81 -18.00 -7.82
C GLY A 423 -32.89 -18.53 -6.72
N GLY A 424 -31.80 -17.81 -6.46
CA GLY A 424 -30.96 -18.02 -5.28
C GLY A 424 -29.72 -18.90 -5.48
N GLY A 425 -29.48 -19.37 -6.70
CA GLY A 425 -28.33 -20.22 -7.05
C GLY A 425 -28.54 -21.69 -6.70
N LEU A 426 -27.49 -22.50 -6.85
CA LEU A 426 -27.58 -23.95 -6.59
C LEU A 426 -27.45 -24.28 -5.10
N GLU A 427 -28.53 -24.77 -4.50
CA GLU A 427 -28.59 -25.06 -3.05
C GLU A 427 -27.44 -25.95 -2.54
N ASN A 428 -26.99 -26.89 -3.38
CA ASN A 428 -25.98 -27.91 -3.06
C ASN A 428 -24.52 -27.44 -3.21
N THR A 429 -24.29 -26.25 -3.77
CA THR A 429 -22.94 -25.73 -4.01
C THR A 429 -22.45 -24.79 -2.90
N GLY A 430 -23.32 -24.50 -1.92
CA GLY A 430 -23.06 -23.49 -0.89
C GLY A 430 -23.32 -22.05 -1.36
N GLU A 431 -23.65 -21.86 -2.63
CA GLU A 431 -24.09 -20.58 -3.18
C GLU A 431 -25.45 -20.19 -2.59
N ARG A 432 -25.55 -18.93 -2.17
CA ARG A 432 -26.76 -18.33 -1.59
C ARG A 432 -26.84 -16.90 -2.09
N ILE A 433 -27.80 -16.69 -2.98
CA ILE A 433 -28.00 -15.42 -3.66
C ILE A 433 -29.35 -14.86 -3.26
N GLU A 434 -29.39 -13.57 -2.97
CA GLU A 434 -30.63 -12.84 -2.78
C GLU A 434 -30.88 -11.97 -4.01
N VAL A 435 -32.13 -11.96 -4.49
CA VAL A 435 -32.52 -11.21 -5.69
C VAL A 435 -33.26 -9.96 -5.26
N LEU A 436 -32.75 -8.80 -5.67
CA LEU A 436 -33.26 -7.49 -5.29
C LEU A 436 -33.68 -6.70 -6.53
N ALA A 437 -34.68 -5.84 -6.38
CA ALA A 437 -35.05 -4.83 -7.34
C ALA A 437 -34.51 -3.48 -6.88
N LEU A 438 -33.67 -2.85 -7.70
CA LEU A 438 -33.20 -1.48 -7.53
C LEU A 438 -34.01 -0.55 -8.43
N PRO A 439 -34.92 0.27 -7.87
CA PRO A 439 -35.70 1.24 -8.64
C PRO A 439 -34.80 2.20 -9.45
N LEU A 440 -35.19 2.50 -10.68
CA LEU A 440 -34.37 3.35 -11.57
C LEU A 440 -34.25 4.80 -11.07
N ASP A 441 -35.23 5.32 -10.37
CA ASP A 441 -35.23 6.66 -9.77
C ASP A 441 -34.23 6.78 -8.61
N GLU A 442 -34.10 5.74 -7.79
CA GLU A 442 -33.16 5.66 -6.66
C GLU A 442 -31.73 5.26 -7.09
N SER A 443 -31.57 4.72 -8.30
CA SER A 443 -30.31 4.19 -8.80
C SER A 443 -29.14 5.21 -8.82
N LYS A 444 -29.42 6.52 -8.89
CA LYS A 444 -28.38 7.56 -8.86
C LYS A 444 -27.67 7.59 -7.51
N GLY A 445 -28.46 7.70 -6.44
CA GLY A 445 -27.95 7.72 -5.08
C GLY A 445 -27.21 6.44 -4.74
N PHE A 446 -27.71 5.30 -5.21
CA PHE A 446 -27.00 4.03 -5.10
C PHE A 446 -25.62 4.10 -5.76
N THR A 447 -25.55 4.50 -7.03
CA THR A 447 -24.31 4.55 -7.84
C THR A 447 -23.23 5.43 -7.21
N GLU A 448 -23.63 6.60 -6.67
CA GLU A 448 -22.73 7.59 -6.09
C GLU A 448 -22.28 7.26 -4.66
N ASP A 449 -22.97 6.35 -3.96
CA ASP A 449 -22.61 5.99 -2.58
C ASP A 449 -21.43 5.01 -2.52
N PRO A 450 -20.26 5.43 -2.02
CA PRO A 450 -19.09 4.56 -1.88
C PRO A 450 -19.25 3.52 -0.76
N SER A 451 -20.26 3.63 0.11
CA SER A 451 -20.49 2.70 1.23
C SER A 451 -21.06 1.36 0.79
N TYR A 452 -21.60 1.27 -0.43
CA TYR A 452 -22.06 0.05 -1.07
C TYR A 452 -21.02 -0.42 -2.11
N PRO A 453 -20.41 -1.60 -1.97
CA PRO A 453 -19.50 -2.16 -2.95
C PRO A 453 -20.30 -2.54 -4.19
N LYS A 454 -19.71 -2.29 -5.34
CA LYS A 454 -20.34 -2.54 -6.63
C LYS A 454 -19.30 -3.12 -7.55
N SER A 455 -19.71 -4.09 -8.34
CA SER A 455 -18.89 -4.51 -9.47
C SER A 455 -18.87 -3.43 -10.55
N ALA A 456 -17.77 -3.33 -11.29
CA ALA A 456 -17.69 -2.44 -12.46
C ALA A 456 -18.78 -2.78 -13.50
N GLY A 457 -19.09 -4.08 -13.67
CA GLY A 457 -20.18 -4.52 -14.55
C GLY A 457 -21.55 -3.99 -14.12
N LEU A 458 -21.85 -4.00 -12.81
CA LEU A 458 -23.09 -3.42 -12.28
C LEU A 458 -23.19 -1.90 -12.55
N LEU A 459 -22.11 -1.16 -12.27
CA LEU A 459 -22.07 0.28 -12.54
C LEU A 459 -22.32 0.57 -14.02
N PHE A 460 -21.62 -0.15 -14.90
CA PHE A 460 -21.83 -0.03 -16.34
C PHE A 460 -23.28 -0.34 -16.74
N GLY A 461 -23.84 -1.47 -16.29
CA GLY A 461 -25.19 -1.85 -16.69
C GLY A 461 -26.27 -0.93 -16.12
N LEU A 462 -26.08 -0.36 -14.94
CA LEU A 462 -26.96 0.69 -14.41
C LEU A 462 -26.93 1.94 -15.28
N MET A 463 -25.73 2.46 -15.59
CA MET A 463 -25.56 3.64 -16.44
C MET A 463 -26.15 3.40 -17.83
N TRP A 464 -25.84 2.25 -18.43
CA TRP A 464 -26.35 1.86 -19.74
C TRP A 464 -27.87 1.72 -19.73
N LEU A 465 -28.44 1.03 -18.74
CA LEU A 465 -29.89 0.82 -18.65
C LEU A 465 -30.64 2.13 -18.52
N ARG A 466 -30.16 3.06 -17.68
CA ARG A 466 -30.77 4.37 -17.54
C ARG A 466 -30.78 5.15 -18.84
N ALA A 467 -29.64 5.20 -19.53
CA ALA A 467 -29.55 5.86 -20.82
C ALA A 467 -30.49 5.20 -21.85
N TYR A 468 -30.53 3.87 -21.89
CA TYR A 468 -31.37 3.10 -22.79
C TYR A 468 -32.86 3.33 -22.54
N ILE A 469 -33.31 3.21 -21.28
CA ILE A 469 -34.71 3.41 -20.89
C ILE A 469 -35.13 4.88 -21.06
N ALA A 470 -34.27 5.85 -20.74
CA ALA A 470 -34.55 7.26 -20.98
C ALA A 470 -34.76 7.55 -22.47
N ALA A 471 -33.90 6.99 -23.34
CA ALA A 471 -34.08 7.09 -24.79
C ALA A 471 -35.36 6.40 -25.26
N LYS A 472 -35.65 5.18 -24.77
CA LYS A 472 -36.86 4.40 -25.11
C LYS A 472 -38.15 5.11 -24.68
N LYS A 473 -38.16 5.76 -23.50
CA LYS A 473 -39.29 6.50 -22.93
C LYS A 473 -39.35 7.99 -23.38
N GLN A 474 -38.44 8.45 -24.23
CA GLN A 474 -38.31 9.86 -24.66
C GLN A 474 -38.22 10.86 -23.49
N LEU A 475 -37.57 10.47 -22.38
CA LEU A 475 -37.43 11.31 -21.20
C LEU A 475 -36.36 12.41 -21.43
N PRO A 476 -36.55 13.62 -20.86
CA PRO A 476 -35.61 14.73 -21.05
C PRO A 476 -34.21 14.40 -20.50
N ALA A 477 -33.16 14.93 -21.17
CA ALA A 477 -31.75 14.61 -20.94
C ALA A 477 -31.25 14.75 -19.48
N LYS A 478 -31.95 15.51 -18.63
CA LYS A 478 -31.67 15.65 -17.19
C LYS A 478 -31.72 14.33 -16.40
N HIS A 479 -32.28 13.26 -16.96
CA HIS A 479 -32.33 11.93 -16.34
C HIS A 479 -31.18 10.99 -16.77
N VAL A 480 -30.33 11.42 -17.71
CA VAL A 480 -29.37 10.57 -18.46
C VAL A 480 -27.95 10.53 -17.86
N VAL A 481 -27.64 11.32 -16.81
CA VAL A 481 -26.30 11.33 -16.20
C VAL A 481 -26.32 11.03 -14.70
#